data_AF-A0A4Y5ST82-F1
#
_entry.id   AF-A0A4Y5ST82-F1
#
_cell.length_a   1.000
_cell.length_b   1.000
_cell.length_c   1.000
_cell.angle_alpha   90.00
_cell.angle_beta   90.00
_cell.angle_gamma   90.00
#
_symmetry.space_group_name_H-M   'P 1'
#
loop_
_entity.id
_entity.type
_entity.pdbx_description
1 polymer ?
#
loop_
_entity_poly.entity_id
_entity_poly.type
_entity_poly.pdbx_seq_one_letter_code
_entity_poly.pdbx_strand_id
1 'polypeptide(L)'
;MLALDALPENPPGKLLAHLTSLGDDGIYTQNENDWRGVTMSTSERPLTGLLHRFRRTVPAAMIARNIDIRADIGRYGCLNDLHGHPDYQGFAAAMHVGFRTHYGHLAPAFTQIIVNRREDIEAALPAWIRDAIAEIKRRAGISEPVTDVARKEALRRLALAAVAGEKATGFGLLPWPEGTEMSAICTVASLWNVTDAQGGGPANVVCQLRAFLNDNGTGFVWTNTVHPSANYDLASGWQDDDHYYLTAGHVDAMPGLREAMIELAARNILAPGGQTNSWQYKMGRNIPGRPNVYRIRKNWLRAEFEA
;
A
#
# COMPACT_ATOMS: atom_id res chain seq x y z
N MET A 1 15.48 2.09 16.48
CA MET A 1 14.88 2.63 15.24
C MET A 1 15.99 3.23 14.41
N LEU A 2 16.06 2.90 13.13
CA LEU A 2 17.00 3.52 12.18
C LEU A 2 16.24 4.54 11.33
N ALA A 3 16.79 5.74 11.15
CA ALA A 3 16.24 6.76 10.28
C ALA A 3 17.08 6.89 9.01
N LEU A 4 16.44 6.77 7.84
CA LEU A 4 17.02 6.96 6.52
C LEU A 4 16.42 8.21 5.90
N ASP A 5 17.09 9.34 6.09
CA ASP A 5 16.60 10.64 5.63
C ASP A 5 16.93 10.90 4.15
N ALA A 6 16.00 11.54 3.45
CA ALA A 6 16.11 12.02 2.08
C ALA A 6 16.58 10.95 1.08
N LEU A 7 15.78 9.88 0.93
CA LEU A 7 16.01 8.92 -0.15
C LEU A 7 16.03 9.65 -1.49
N PRO A 8 17.15 9.54 -2.24
CA PRO A 8 17.31 10.29 -3.48
C PRO A 8 16.30 9.81 -4.51
N GLU A 9 15.88 10.73 -5.39
CA GLU A 9 14.95 10.43 -6.48
C GLU A 9 15.48 9.37 -7.47
N ASN A 10 16.81 9.20 -7.49
CA ASN A 10 17.53 8.19 -8.25
C ASN A 10 18.48 7.38 -7.34
N PRO A 11 17.94 6.47 -6.51
CA PRO A 11 18.77 5.66 -5.64
C PRO A 11 19.58 4.64 -6.45
N PRO A 12 20.83 4.34 -6.04
CA PRO A 12 21.58 3.25 -6.66
C PRO A 12 20.85 1.92 -6.44
N GLY A 13 20.96 1.01 -7.42
CA GLY A 13 20.24 -0.28 -7.37
C GLY A 13 20.51 -1.11 -6.11
N LYS A 14 21.71 -0.98 -5.51
CA LYS A 14 22.03 -1.61 -4.22
C LYS A 14 21.18 -1.07 -3.07
N LEU A 15 21.00 0.25 -2.98
CA LEU A 15 20.18 0.88 -1.96
C LEU A 15 18.73 0.44 -2.08
N LEU A 16 18.19 0.40 -3.30
CA LEU A 16 16.83 -0.07 -3.56
C LEU A 16 16.64 -1.54 -3.15
N ALA A 17 17.64 -2.40 -3.40
CA ALA A 17 17.63 -3.78 -2.95
C ALA A 17 17.63 -3.89 -1.41
N HIS A 18 18.45 -3.08 -0.74
CA HIS A 18 18.49 -3.03 0.73
C HIS A 18 17.16 -2.55 1.33
N LEU A 19 16.54 -1.52 0.78
CA LEU A 19 15.22 -1.05 1.23
C LEU A 19 14.17 -2.16 1.11
N THR A 20 14.19 -2.91 0.01
CA THR A 20 13.26 -4.03 -0.16
C THR A 20 13.54 -5.17 0.81
N SER A 21 14.81 -5.43 1.15
CA SER A 21 15.17 -6.46 2.13
C SER A 21 14.86 -6.07 3.58
N LEU A 22 14.65 -4.78 3.90
CA LEU A 22 14.16 -4.37 5.23
C LEU A 22 12.74 -4.88 5.50
N GLY A 23 11.97 -5.17 4.43
CA GLY A 23 10.69 -5.86 4.52
C GLY A 23 10.82 -7.38 4.65
N ASP A 24 12.02 -7.95 4.69
CA ASP A 24 12.22 -9.36 4.98
C ASP A 24 12.50 -9.53 6.48
N ASP A 25 11.67 -10.29 7.19
CA ASP A 25 11.83 -10.53 8.64
C ASP A 25 12.97 -11.55 8.94
N GLY A 26 13.90 -11.75 7.99
CA GLY A 26 15.00 -12.70 8.07
C GLY A 26 14.59 -14.17 7.96
N ILE A 27 13.35 -14.48 7.54
CA ILE A 27 12.87 -15.88 7.51
C ILE A 27 13.63 -16.70 6.44
N TYR A 28 14.18 -16.05 5.41
CA TYR A 28 14.84 -16.71 4.28
C TYR A 28 16.37 -16.49 4.22
N THR A 29 16.96 -15.74 5.15
CA THR A 29 18.40 -15.47 5.16
C THR A 29 19.08 -16.22 6.30
N GLN A 30 19.80 -17.32 6.00
CA GLN A 30 20.68 -17.99 6.96
C GLN A 30 21.98 -17.20 7.25
N ASN A 31 21.92 -15.87 7.29
CA ASN A 31 23.10 -15.05 7.58
C ASN A 31 23.11 -14.67 9.06
N GLU A 32 24.28 -14.76 9.70
CA GLU A 32 24.50 -14.51 11.13
C GLU A 32 24.23 -13.05 11.58
N ASN A 33 23.81 -12.16 10.68
CA ASN A 33 23.53 -10.73 10.93
C ASN A 33 22.09 -10.36 10.56
N ASP A 34 21.10 -11.15 10.99
CA ASP A 34 19.69 -10.80 10.83
C ASP A 34 19.31 -9.66 11.80
N TRP A 35 19.12 -8.46 11.24
CA TRP A 35 18.65 -7.30 11.99
C TRP A 35 17.12 -7.22 11.94
N ARG A 36 16.48 -7.15 13.12
CA ARG A 36 15.04 -6.91 13.25
C ARG A 36 14.80 -5.58 13.97
N GLY A 37 14.10 -4.67 13.31
CA GLY A 37 13.74 -3.40 13.91
C GLY A 37 12.87 -2.53 12.99
N VAL A 38 12.36 -1.46 13.57
CA VAL A 38 11.63 -0.43 12.82
C VAL A 38 12.63 0.51 12.15
N THR A 39 12.50 0.65 10.84
CA THR A 39 13.22 1.65 10.05
C THR A 39 12.22 2.66 9.53
N MET A 40 12.55 3.94 9.65
CA MET A 40 11.77 5.03 9.09
C MET A 40 12.58 5.67 7.98
N SER A 41 11.94 5.97 6.85
CA SER A 41 12.60 6.66 5.75
C SER A 41 11.72 7.77 5.19
N THR A 42 12.36 8.82 4.69
CA THR A 42 11.70 9.94 4.01
C THR A 42 12.09 9.93 2.53
N SER A 43 11.13 10.17 1.65
CA SER A 43 11.35 10.19 0.20
C SER A 43 10.34 11.12 -0.48
N GLU A 44 10.69 11.64 -1.65
CA GLU A 44 9.76 12.42 -2.48
C GLU A 44 8.73 11.53 -3.20
N ARG A 45 9.04 10.24 -3.36
CA ARG A 45 8.20 9.26 -4.03
C ARG A 45 8.02 8.02 -3.15
N PRO A 46 6.83 7.39 -3.14
CA PRO A 46 6.63 6.14 -2.42
C PRO A 46 7.58 5.05 -2.96
N LEU A 47 7.93 4.08 -2.12
CA LEU A 47 8.87 3.01 -2.49
C LEU A 47 8.38 2.25 -3.73
N THR A 48 7.08 2.00 -3.83
CA THR A 48 6.44 1.37 -5.00
C THR A 48 6.69 2.16 -6.29
N GLY A 49 6.60 3.49 -6.21
CA GLY A 49 6.89 4.39 -7.33
C GLY A 49 8.36 4.34 -7.76
N LEU A 50 9.29 4.23 -6.81
CA LEU A 50 10.71 4.03 -7.10
C LEU A 50 10.96 2.67 -7.76
N LEU A 51 10.41 1.59 -7.21
CA LEU A 51 10.53 0.24 -7.78
C LEU A 51 10.03 0.18 -9.23
N HIS A 52 8.89 0.80 -9.51
CA HIS A 52 8.34 0.91 -10.84
C HIS A 52 9.25 1.68 -11.79
N ARG A 53 9.74 2.86 -11.39
CA ARG A 53 10.68 3.68 -12.19
C ARG A 53 11.91 2.90 -12.61
N PHE A 54 12.46 2.09 -11.71
CA PHE A 54 13.66 1.27 -11.96
C PHE A 54 13.35 -0.12 -12.52
N ARG A 55 12.09 -0.41 -12.89
CA ARG A 55 11.63 -1.70 -13.43
C ARG A 55 12.04 -2.89 -12.56
N ARG A 56 11.99 -2.72 -11.24
CA ARG A 56 12.31 -3.75 -10.26
C ARG A 56 11.04 -4.47 -9.83
N THR A 57 10.99 -5.77 -10.09
CA THR A 57 9.93 -6.63 -9.58
C THR A 57 10.34 -7.16 -8.21
N VAL A 58 9.52 -6.85 -7.21
CA VAL A 58 9.70 -7.33 -5.83
C VAL A 58 8.42 -8.05 -5.43
N PRO A 59 8.49 -9.19 -4.72
CA PRO A 59 7.31 -9.89 -4.24
C PRO A 59 6.38 -8.95 -3.46
N ALA A 60 5.08 -9.03 -3.75
CA ALA A 60 4.07 -8.19 -3.08
C ALA A 60 4.14 -8.32 -1.55
N ALA A 61 4.44 -9.52 -1.04
CA ALA A 61 4.61 -9.77 0.40
C ALA A 61 5.78 -9.01 1.06
N MET A 62 6.82 -8.65 0.31
CA MET A 62 7.92 -7.83 0.84
C MET A 62 7.56 -6.33 0.81
N ILE A 63 6.94 -5.88 -0.28
CA ILE A 63 6.46 -4.49 -0.42
C ILE A 63 5.40 -4.19 0.64
N ALA A 64 4.50 -5.13 0.86
CA ALA A 64 3.42 -5.12 1.86
C ALA A 64 3.81 -4.71 3.29
N ARG A 65 5.07 -4.97 3.66
CA ARG A 65 5.60 -4.67 4.99
C ARG A 65 6.17 -3.26 5.10
N ASN A 66 6.22 -2.53 3.98
CA ASN A 66 6.51 -1.11 3.93
C ASN A 66 5.18 -0.35 3.99
N ILE A 67 5.08 0.56 4.96
CA ILE A 67 3.91 1.42 5.13
C ILE A 67 4.30 2.80 4.60
N ASP A 68 3.97 3.08 3.34
CA ASP A 68 4.16 4.40 2.73
C ASP A 68 3.07 5.35 3.26
N ILE A 69 3.48 6.41 3.97
CA ILE A 69 2.60 7.41 4.55
C ILE A 69 2.87 8.76 3.89
N ARG A 70 1.83 9.37 3.31
CA ARG A 70 1.93 10.73 2.79
C ARG A 70 2.03 11.74 3.93
N ALA A 71 3.07 12.58 3.86
CA ALA A 71 3.39 13.58 4.87
C ALA A 71 3.08 15.03 4.40
N ASP A 72 2.39 15.23 3.28
CA ASP A 72 2.18 16.55 2.65
C ASP A 72 0.80 17.16 2.86
N ILE A 73 0.04 16.63 3.82
CA ILE A 73 -1.40 16.92 3.96
C ILE A 73 -1.77 17.75 5.19
N GLY A 74 -0.80 18.03 6.06
CA GLY A 74 -1.01 18.82 7.25
C GLY A 74 -1.06 20.31 6.93
N ARG A 75 -1.69 21.08 7.82
CA ARG A 75 -1.84 22.54 7.67
C ARG A 75 -0.52 23.28 7.45
N TYR A 76 0.57 22.77 8.02
CA TYR A 76 1.93 23.32 7.95
C TYR A 76 2.90 22.33 7.29
N GLY A 77 2.45 21.61 6.26
CA GLY A 77 3.24 20.54 5.62
C GLY A 77 2.99 19.19 6.29
N CYS A 78 3.98 18.62 6.98
CA CYS A 78 3.79 17.36 7.71
C CYS A 78 3.13 17.52 9.08
N LEU A 79 2.82 18.75 9.48
CA LEU A 79 2.31 19.09 10.80
C LEU A 79 0.92 19.73 10.72
N ASN A 80 0.07 19.39 11.68
CA ASN A 80 -1.25 20.02 11.84
C ASN A 80 -1.23 21.18 12.84
N ASP A 81 -0.35 21.12 13.84
CA ASP A 81 -0.23 22.09 14.92
C ASP A 81 1.26 22.43 15.14
N LEU A 82 1.53 23.66 15.57
CA LEU A 82 2.87 24.16 15.89
C LEU A 82 3.08 24.32 17.41
N HIS A 83 2.13 23.85 18.22
CA HIS A 83 2.16 23.82 19.67
C HIS A 83 2.50 25.17 20.31
N GLY A 84 1.90 26.24 19.79
CA GLY A 84 2.08 27.61 20.30
C GLY A 84 3.29 28.37 19.73
N HIS A 85 4.07 27.77 18.82
CA HIS A 85 5.11 28.48 18.09
C HIS A 85 4.51 29.36 16.96
N PRO A 86 5.15 30.51 16.65
CA PRO A 86 4.60 31.48 15.71
C PRO A 86 4.59 30.99 14.25
N ASP A 87 5.56 30.15 13.89
CA ASP A 87 5.70 29.58 12.55
C ASP A 87 6.43 28.23 12.58
N TYR A 88 6.49 27.58 11.42
CA TYR A 88 7.18 26.29 11.25
C TYR A 88 8.66 26.37 11.61
N GLN A 89 9.34 27.47 11.29
CA GLN A 89 10.78 27.62 11.56
C GLN A 89 11.05 27.65 13.07
N GLY A 90 10.23 28.38 13.83
CA GLY A 90 10.30 28.44 15.28
C GLY A 90 10.02 27.09 15.92
N PHE A 91 9.02 26.35 15.43
CA PHE A 91 8.72 24.99 15.91
C PHE A 91 9.87 24.02 15.61
N ALA A 92 10.37 23.99 14.37
CA ALA A 92 11.45 23.10 13.96
C ALA A 92 12.76 23.39 14.72
N ALA A 93 13.09 24.67 14.95
CA ALA A 93 14.24 25.07 15.75
C ALA A 93 14.11 24.57 17.20
N ALA A 94 12.94 24.74 17.82
CA ALA A 94 12.67 24.24 19.17
C ALA A 94 12.78 22.71 19.26
N MET A 95 12.22 21.98 18.29
CA MET A 95 12.36 20.52 18.19
C MET A 95 13.83 20.10 18.05
N HIS A 96 14.62 20.77 17.20
CA HIS A 96 16.04 20.45 17.03
C HIS A 96 16.85 20.65 18.31
N VAL A 97 16.60 21.72 19.06
CA VAL A 97 17.21 21.91 20.37
C VAL A 97 16.79 20.80 21.32
N GLY A 98 15.49 20.47 21.35
CA GLY A 98 14.95 19.36 22.15
C GLY A 98 15.63 18.03 21.86
N PHE A 99 15.72 17.61 20.59
CA PHE A 99 16.34 16.35 20.20
C PHE A 99 17.84 16.28 20.51
N ARG A 100 18.57 17.40 20.46
CA ARG A 100 19.99 17.44 20.81
C ARG A 100 20.25 17.36 22.31
N THR A 101 19.32 17.88 23.11
CA THR A 101 19.47 17.91 24.57
C THR A 101 18.85 16.70 25.25
N HIS A 102 17.75 16.17 24.70
CA HIS A 102 16.92 15.13 25.31
C HIS A 102 16.72 13.97 24.34
N TYR A 103 17.64 13.00 24.37
CA TYR A 103 17.56 11.78 23.57
C TYR A 103 17.88 10.54 24.41
N GLY A 104 17.39 9.38 23.97
CA GLY A 104 17.72 8.09 24.59
C GLY A 104 17.04 7.79 25.93
N HIS A 105 16.06 8.59 26.37
CA HIS A 105 15.39 8.41 27.67
C HIS A 105 14.26 7.37 27.64
N LEU A 106 13.35 7.48 26.66
CA LEU A 106 12.10 6.71 26.64
C LEU A 106 12.33 5.21 26.44
N ALA A 107 13.17 4.83 25.48
CA ALA A 107 13.34 3.43 25.10
C ALA A 107 13.97 2.56 26.21
N PRO A 108 15.00 2.99 26.95
CA PRO A 108 15.50 2.25 28.11
C PRO A 108 14.44 2.12 29.22
N ALA A 109 13.73 3.21 29.55
CA ALA A 109 12.71 3.19 30.59
C ALA A 109 11.55 2.23 30.25
N PHE A 110 11.07 2.28 29.00
CA PHE A 110 10.03 1.39 28.50
C PHE A 110 10.50 -0.07 28.47
N THR A 111 11.73 -0.33 28.00
CA THR A 111 12.33 -1.67 27.99
C THR A 111 12.43 -2.24 29.40
N GLN A 112 12.84 -1.44 30.39
CA GLN A 112 12.93 -1.90 31.78
C GLN A 112 11.58 -2.37 32.32
N ILE A 113 10.50 -1.64 32.00
CA ILE A 113 9.13 -2.04 32.38
C ILE A 113 8.73 -3.34 31.67
N ILE A 114 9.01 -3.47 30.37
CA ILE A 114 8.73 -4.71 29.62
C ILE A 114 9.45 -5.90 30.25
N VAL A 115 10.73 -5.76 30.57
CA VAL A 115 11.52 -6.84 31.20
C VAL A 115 10.94 -7.23 32.55
N ASN A 116 10.58 -6.25 33.38
CA ASN A 116 10.05 -6.48 34.72
C ASN A 116 8.63 -7.07 34.74
N ARG A 117 7.87 -6.90 33.65
CA ARG A 117 6.46 -7.32 33.54
C ARG A 117 6.23 -8.23 32.34
N ARG A 118 7.26 -8.98 31.93
CA ARG A 118 7.27 -9.74 30.68
C ARG A 118 6.08 -10.67 30.56
N GLU A 119 5.84 -11.50 31.57
CA GLU A 119 4.79 -12.53 31.54
C GLU A 119 3.39 -11.90 31.39
N ASP A 120 3.09 -10.85 32.18
CA ASP A 120 1.83 -10.11 32.10
C ASP A 120 1.61 -9.50 30.71
N ILE A 121 2.66 -8.89 30.15
CA ILE A 121 2.60 -8.21 28.86
C ILE A 121 2.46 -9.24 27.74
N GLU A 122 3.23 -10.33 27.77
CA GLU A 122 3.14 -11.41 26.77
C GLU A 122 1.74 -12.04 26.76
N ALA A 123 1.12 -12.24 27.93
CA ALA A 123 -0.24 -12.77 28.03
C ALA A 123 -1.31 -11.80 27.49
N ALA A 124 -1.16 -10.49 27.73
CA ALA A 124 -2.16 -9.49 27.37
C ALA A 124 -2.01 -8.92 25.95
N LEU A 125 -0.80 -8.95 25.39
CA LEU A 125 -0.46 -8.34 24.10
C LEU A 125 -1.36 -8.80 22.94
N PRO A 126 -1.69 -10.10 22.77
CA PRO A 126 -2.55 -10.54 21.68
C PRO A 126 -3.94 -9.90 21.71
N ALA A 127 -4.51 -9.72 22.91
CA ALA A 127 -5.80 -9.05 23.09
C ALA A 127 -5.69 -7.56 22.77
N TRP A 128 -4.66 -6.88 23.28
CA TRP A 128 -4.43 -5.46 22.99
C TRP A 128 -4.26 -5.18 21.50
N ILE A 129 -3.50 -6.02 20.79
CA ILE A 129 -3.30 -5.88 19.34
C ILE A 129 -4.62 -6.08 18.60
N ARG A 130 -5.41 -7.11 18.95
CA ARG A 130 -6.72 -7.36 18.32
C ARG A 130 -7.64 -6.16 18.50
N ASP A 131 -7.73 -5.62 19.71
CA ASP A 131 -8.64 -4.51 20.03
C ASP A 131 -8.17 -3.22 19.34
N ALA A 132 -6.86 -2.97 19.29
CA ALA A 132 -6.28 -1.86 18.54
C ALA A 132 -6.53 -1.98 17.03
N ILE A 133 -6.40 -3.17 16.43
CA ILE A 133 -6.74 -3.39 15.01
C ILE A 133 -8.20 -3.04 14.74
N ALA A 134 -9.12 -3.51 15.61
CA ALA A 134 -10.54 -3.24 15.45
C ALA A 134 -10.83 -1.73 15.49
N GLU A 135 -10.23 -1.01 16.43
CA GLU A 135 -10.39 0.43 16.57
C GLU A 135 -9.79 1.20 15.38
N ILE A 136 -8.59 0.83 14.93
CA ILE A 136 -7.94 1.42 13.76
C ILE A 136 -8.81 1.25 12.52
N LYS A 137 -9.31 0.04 12.24
CA LYS A 137 -10.18 -0.20 11.08
C LYS A 137 -11.43 0.66 11.11
N ARG A 138 -12.08 0.73 12.29
CA ARG A 138 -13.30 1.52 12.51
C ARG A 138 -13.06 3.00 12.25
N ARG A 139 -11.99 3.58 12.81
CA ARG A 139 -11.70 5.02 12.71
C ARG A 139 -11.08 5.43 11.38
N ALA A 140 -10.30 4.55 10.74
CA ALA A 140 -9.66 4.82 9.46
C ALA A 140 -10.51 4.45 8.23
N GLY A 141 -11.74 3.98 8.45
CA GLY A 141 -12.66 3.63 7.36
C GLY A 141 -12.18 2.46 6.50
N ILE A 142 -11.51 1.48 7.11
CA ILE A 142 -10.98 0.31 6.40
C ILE A 142 -12.07 -0.76 6.36
N SER A 143 -12.59 -1.04 5.16
CA SER A 143 -13.65 -2.04 4.94
C SER A 143 -13.21 -3.46 5.31
N GLU A 144 -14.18 -4.25 5.78
CA GLU A 144 -14.01 -5.68 6.07
C GLU A 144 -14.68 -6.55 4.99
N PRO A 145 -14.18 -7.78 4.75
CA PRO A 145 -13.00 -8.38 5.36
C PRO A 145 -11.71 -7.89 4.69
N VAL A 146 -10.69 -7.56 5.48
CA VAL A 146 -9.32 -7.40 4.95
C VAL A 146 -8.80 -8.80 4.61
N THR A 147 -8.89 -9.22 3.36
CA THR A 147 -8.43 -10.57 2.91
C THR A 147 -6.94 -10.59 2.59
N ASP A 148 -6.37 -9.45 2.20
CA ASP A 148 -4.97 -9.30 1.85
C ASP A 148 -4.03 -9.45 3.06
N VAL A 149 -3.12 -10.42 2.98
CA VAL A 149 -2.08 -10.68 4.00
C VAL A 149 -1.23 -9.44 4.24
N ALA A 150 -0.95 -8.67 3.19
CA ALA A 150 -0.17 -7.44 3.28
C ALA A 150 -0.81 -6.42 4.21
N ARG A 151 -2.08 -6.12 3.96
CA ARG A 151 -2.85 -5.13 4.72
C ARG A 151 -3.10 -5.59 6.16
N LYS A 152 -3.32 -6.90 6.38
CA LYS A 152 -3.38 -7.46 7.74
C LYS A 152 -2.09 -7.19 8.52
N GLU A 153 -0.96 -7.32 7.85
CA GLU A 153 0.36 -7.22 8.46
C GLU A 153 0.79 -5.75 8.70
N ALA A 154 0.42 -4.84 7.82
CA ALA A 154 0.50 -3.40 8.05
C ALA A 154 -0.37 -2.95 9.25
N LEU A 155 -1.62 -3.43 9.31
CA LEU A 155 -2.53 -3.16 10.43
C LEU A 155 -1.98 -3.68 11.77
N ARG A 156 -1.37 -4.86 11.79
CA ARG A 156 -0.70 -5.39 12.99
C ARG A 156 0.44 -4.51 13.45
N ARG A 157 1.28 -3.99 12.54
CA ARG A 157 2.38 -3.07 12.88
C ARG A 157 1.86 -1.73 13.42
N LEU A 158 0.84 -1.16 12.79
CA LEU A 158 0.18 0.07 13.27
C LEU A 158 -0.43 -0.15 14.66
N ALA A 159 -1.14 -1.26 14.85
CA ALA A 159 -1.71 -1.63 16.15
C ALA A 159 -0.62 -1.81 17.22
N LEU A 160 0.52 -2.42 16.88
CA LEU A 160 1.65 -2.56 17.80
C LEU A 160 2.22 -1.20 18.22
N ALA A 161 2.36 -0.26 17.27
CA ALA A 161 2.78 1.10 17.58
C ALA A 161 1.76 1.80 18.51
N ALA A 162 0.47 1.70 18.20
CA ALA A 162 -0.60 2.27 19.02
C ALA A 162 -0.58 1.72 20.45
N VAL A 163 -0.51 0.40 20.59
CA VAL A 163 -0.45 -0.26 21.90
C VAL A 163 0.81 0.18 22.65
N ALA A 164 1.97 0.21 22.00
CA ALA A 164 3.21 0.61 22.65
C ALA A 164 3.14 2.04 23.21
N GLY A 165 2.64 3.01 22.43
CA GLY A 165 2.52 4.40 22.89
C GLY A 165 1.44 4.57 23.96
N GLU A 166 0.27 3.93 23.83
CA GLU A 166 -0.76 3.96 24.89
C GLU A 166 -0.25 3.34 26.21
N LYS A 167 0.54 2.26 26.14
CA LYS A 167 1.17 1.69 27.34
C LYS A 167 2.25 2.59 27.90
N ALA A 168 3.07 3.24 27.07
CA ALA A 168 4.05 4.21 27.54
C ALA A 168 3.38 5.39 28.29
N THR A 169 2.25 5.90 27.78
CA THR A 169 1.41 6.88 28.48
C THR A 169 0.86 6.32 29.79
N GLY A 170 0.26 5.13 29.78
CA GLY A 170 -0.29 4.49 30.98
C GLY A 170 0.74 4.16 32.06
N PHE A 171 2.01 3.97 31.67
CA PHE A 171 3.13 3.82 32.60
C PHE A 171 3.70 5.15 33.10
N GLY A 172 3.16 6.29 32.67
CA GLY A 172 3.62 7.62 33.03
C GLY A 172 4.95 8.03 32.38
N LEU A 173 5.35 7.37 31.28
CA LEU A 173 6.59 7.71 30.56
C LEU A 173 6.39 8.85 29.57
N LEU A 174 5.15 9.06 29.12
CA LEU A 174 4.77 10.10 28.19
C LEU A 174 3.76 11.03 28.86
N PRO A 175 3.91 12.37 28.73
CA PRO A 175 3.00 13.34 29.34
C PRO A 175 1.72 13.54 28.52
N TRP A 176 1.34 12.56 27.69
CA TRP A 176 0.22 12.69 26.76
C TRP A 176 -1.09 12.25 27.42
N PRO A 177 -2.23 12.86 27.07
CA PRO A 177 -3.53 12.33 27.44
C PRO A 177 -3.75 10.91 26.91
N GLU A 178 -4.52 10.10 27.63
CA GLU A 178 -4.94 8.77 27.17
C GLU A 178 -5.66 8.86 25.81
N GLY A 179 -5.38 7.93 24.90
CA GLY A 179 -5.95 7.89 23.56
C GLY A 179 -5.24 8.77 22.52
N THR A 180 -4.23 9.55 22.91
CA THR A 180 -3.46 10.40 21.99
C THR A 180 -2.74 9.58 20.93
N GLU A 181 -2.07 8.50 21.33
CA GLU A 181 -1.32 7.65 20.40
C GLU A 181 -2.28 6.92 19.45
N MET A 182 -3.36 6.34 19.98
CA MET A 182 -4.38 5.69 19.17
C MET A 182 -4.96 6.65 18.13
N SER A 183 -5.21 7.90 18.50
CA SER A 183 -5.71 8.92 17.58
C SER A 183 -4.68 9.26 16.48
N ALA A 184 -3.40 9.39 16.84
CA ALA A 184 -2.31 9.63 15.90
C ALA A 184 -2.18 8.46 14.91
N ILE A 185 -2.18 7.23 15.39
CA ILE A 185 -2.11 6.03 14.55
C ILE A 185 -3.34 5.88 13.67
N CYS A 186 -4.54 6.18 14.16
CA CYS A 186 -5.76 6.18 13.33
C CYS A 186 -5.66 7.22 12.20
N THR A 187 -5.06 8.39 12.48
CA THR A 187 -4.79 9.40 11.45
C THR A 187 -3.84 8.81 10.41
N VAL A 188 -2.67 8.31 10.83
CA VAL A 188 -1.68 7.66 9.94
C VAL A 188 -2.31 6.54 9.11
N ALA A 189 -3.11 5.67 9.72
CA ALA A 189 -3.80 4.58 9.06
C ALA A 189 -4.80 5.07 8.00
N SER A 190 -5.48 6.18 8.26
CA SER A 190 -6.38 6.81 7.28
C SER A 190 -5.60 7.31 6.07
N LEU A 191 -4.43 7.92 6.29
CA LEU A 191 -3.56 8.43 5.21
C LEU A 191 -2.98 7.30 4.39
N TRP A 192 -2.49 6.27 5.06
CA TRP A 192 -2.02 5.06 4.42
C TRP A 192 -3.15 4.40 3.61
N ASN A 193 -4.36 4.28 4.17
CA ASN A 193 -5.51 3.71 3.47
C ASN A 193 -5.87 4.49 2.19
N VAL A 194 -5.86 5.83 2.24
CA VAL A 194 -6.04 6.68 1.05
C VAL A 194 -4.89 6.55 0.07
N THR A 195 -3.65 6.44 0.56
CA THR A 195 -2.45 6.31 -0.27
C THR A 195 -2.43 4.97 -1.01
N ASP A 196 -2.85 3.88 -0.37
CA ASP A 196 -3.09 2.59 -1.03
C ASP A 196 -4.26 2.67 -2.03
N ALA A 197 -5.31 3.43 -1.70
CA ALA A 197 -6.50 3.62 -2.53
C ALA A 197 -6.27 4.53 -3.76
N GLN A 198 -5.27 5.41 -3.72
CA GLN A 198 -4.91 6.29 -4.84
C GLN A 198 -3.60 5.88 -5.53
N GLY A 199 -2.74 5.15 -4.83
CA GLY A 199 -1.43 4.70 -5.29
C GLY A 199 -1.43 3.22 -5.64
N GLY A 200 -2.10 2.84 -6.73
CA GLY A 200 -1.78 1.67 -7.56
C GLY A 200 -1.49 0.34 -6.85
N GLY A 201 -2.07 0.11 -5.66
CA GLY A 201 -1.87 -1.14 -4.94
C GLY A 201 -2.51 -2.30 -5.72
N PRO A 202 -1.85 -3.46 -5.80
CA PRO A 202 -2.38 -4.70 -6.35
C PRO A 202 -3.88 -4.97 -6.19
N ALA A 203 -4.36 -4.90 -4.95
CA ALA A 203 -5.71 -5.23 -4.56
C ALA A 203 -6.70 -4.14 -5.00
N ASN A 204 -6.27 -2.88 -4.97
CA ASN A 204 -7.09 -1.74 -5.33
C ASN A 204 -7.32 -1.69 -6.85
N VAL A 205 -6.29 -1.95 -7.66
CA VAL A 205 -6.45 -2.02 -9.13
C VAL A 205 -7.40 -3.14 -9.54
N VAL A 206 -7.32 -4.30 -8.87
CA VAL A 206 -8.25 -5.41 -9.11
C VAL A 206 -9.69 -5.04 -8.72
N CYS A 207 -9.88 -4.37 -7.59
CA CYS A 207 -11.21 -3.88 -7.17
C CYS A 207 -11.78 -2.83 -8.12
N GLN A 208 -10.97 -1.86 -8.56
CA GLN A 208 -11.38 -0.84 -9.54
C GLN A 208 -11.75 -1.47 -10.89
N LEU A 209 -10.91 -2.40 -11.38
CA LEU A 209 -11.19 -3.13 -12.60
C LEU A 209 -12.49 -3.94 -12.49
N ARG A 210 -12.72 -4.60 -11.35
CA ARG A 210 -13.97 -5.35 -11.08
C ARG A 210 -15.19 -4.43 -11.08
N ALA A 211 -15.13 -3.33 -10.33
CA ALA A 211 -16.21 -2.34 -10.27
C ALA A 211 -16.52 -1.79 -11.67
N PHE A 212 -15.50 -1.36 -12.40
CA PHE A 212 -15.65 -0.87 -13.77
C PHE A 212 -16.33 -1.88 -14.68
N LEU A 213 -15.91 -3.16 -14.65
CA LEU A 213 -16.48 -4.21 -15.49
C LEU A 213 -17.91 -4.58 -15.08
N ASN A 214 -18.27 -4.48 -13.80
CA ASN A 214 -19.63 -4.69 -13.34
C ASN A 214 -20.55 -3.53 -13.76
N ASP A 215 -20.08 -2.29 -13.64
CA ASP A 215 -20.86 -1.09 -13.95
C ASP A 215 -21.00 -0.84 -15.46
N ASN A 216 -20.00 -1.24 -16.25
CA ASN A 216 -19.90 -0.95 -17.69
C ASN A 216 -19.93 -2.21 -18.57
N GLY A 217 -20.10 -3.40 -18.01
CA GLY A 217 -20.00 -4.68 -18.73
C GLY A 217 -20.98 -4.83 -19.90
N THR A 218 -22.14 -4.18 -19.82
CA THR A 218 -23.16 -4.15 -20.89
C THR A 218 -22.77 -3.25 -22.07
N GLY A 219 -21.82 -2.33 -21.88
CA GLY A 219 -21.30 -1.44 -22.93
C GLY A 219 -20.30 -2.11 -23.87
N PHE A 220 -19.74 -3.27 -23.51
CA PHE A 220 -18.78 -3.98 -24.36
C PHE A 220 -19.47 -4.69 -25.53
N VAL A 221 -18.94 -4.51 -26.74
CA VAL A 221 -19.51 -5.13 -27.95
C VAL A 221 -19.09 -6.58 -28.08
N TRP A 222 -20.05 -7.49 -28.27
CA TRP A 222 -19.75 -8.90 -28.49
C TRP A 222 -19.02 -9.13 -29.82
N THR A 223 -17.89 -9.83 -29.80
CA THR A 223 -17.04 -10.02 -30.98
C THR A 223 -17.72 -10.81 -32.11
N ASN A 224 -18.72 -11.64 -31.79
CA ASN A 224 -19.52 -12.40 -32.76
C ASN A 224 -20.65 -11.59 -33.41
N THR A 225 -20.98 -10.40 -32.89
CA THR A 225 -21.98 -9.49 -33.48
C THR A 225 -21.36 -8.38 -34.32
N VAL A 226 -20.02 -8.35 -34.42
CA VAL A 226 -19.28 -7.35 -35.19
C VAL A 226 -19.36 -7.67 -36.68
N HIS A 227 -19.95 -6.77 -37.46
CA HIS A 227 -19.97 -6.82 -38.91
C HIS A 227 -18.92 -5.88 -39.51
N PRO A 228 -18.14 -6.29 -40.54
CA PRO A 228 -17.08 -5.47 -41.12
C PRO A 228 -17.52 -4.11 -41.67
N SER A 229 -18.82 -3.95 -41.97
CA SER A 229 -19.43 -2.76 -42.56
C SER A 229 -20.21 -1.89 -41.57
N ALA A 230 -20.36 -2.32 -40.32
CA ALA A 230 -21.09 -1.56 -39.31
C ALA A 230 -20.15 -0.59 -38.58
N ASN A 231 -20.68 0.60 -38.25
CA ASN A 231 -19.93 1.64 -37.55
C ASN A 231 -20.07 1.41 -36.05
N TYR A 232 -19.00 0.96 -35.40
CA TYR A 232 -18.95 0.74 -33.96
C TYR A 232 -18.14 1.83 -33.29
N ASP A 233 -18.55 2.23 -32.08
CA ASP A 233 -17.69 3.05 -31.24
C ASP A 233 -16.49 2.21 -30.79
N LEU A 234 -15.32 2.56 -31.32
CA LEU A 234 -14.06 1.88 -31.03
C LEU A 234 -13.60 2.10 -29.58
N ALA A 235 -14.19 3.06 -28.85
CA ALA A 235 -13.91 3.30 -27.45
C ALA A 235 -14.61 2.30 -26.52
N SER A 236 -15.74 1.70 -26.94
CA SER A 236 -16.56 0.83 -26.08
C SER A 236 -15.90 -0.51 -25.72
N GLY A 237 -14.84 -0.91 -26.43
CA GLY A 237 -14.18 -2.19 -26.24
C GLY A 237 -15.01 -3.39 -26.72
N TRP A 238 -14.50 -4.61 -26.49
CA TRP A 238 -15.15 -5.84 -26.94
C TRP A 238 -15.25 -6.92 -25.87
N GLN A 239 -16.10 -7.92 -26.10
CA GLN A 239 -16.19 -9.11 -25.25
C GLN A 239 -16.46 -10.39 -26.05
N ASP A 240 -16.03 -11.52 -25.49
CA ASP A 240 -16.48 -12.85 -25.88
C ASP A 240 -16.84 -13.66 -24.63
N ASP A 241 -17.03 -14.98 -24.76
CA ASP A 241 -17.42 -15.83 -23.63
C ASP A 241 -16.35 -15.86 -22.52
N ASP A 242 -15.08 -15.70 -22.88
CA ASP A 242 -13.94 -15.91 -21.99
C ASP A 242 -13.27 -14.60 -21.55
N HIS A 243 -13.41 -13.51 -22.31
CA HIS A 243 -12.63 -12.28 -22.13
C HIS A 243 -13.43 -10.99 -22.31
N TYR A 244 -13.02 -9.96 -21.56
CA TYR A 244 -13.20 -8.56 -21.89
C TYR A 244 -11.93 -8.01 -22.57
N TYR A 245 -12.11 -7.19 -23.60
CA TYR A 245 -11.05 -6.58 -24.39
C TYR A 245 -11.05 -5.07 -24.13
N LEU A 246 -10.18 -4.63 -23.22
CA LEU A 246 -10.04 -3.22 -22.83
C LEU A 246 -9.18 -2.47 -23.85
N THR A 247 -9.63 -1.28 -24.25
CA THR A 247 -8.84 -0.34 -25.05
C THR A 247 -7.76 0.32 -24.19
N ALA A 248 -6.80 1.00 -24.82
CA ALA A 248 -5.87 1.86 -24.10
C ALA A 248 -6.60 2.97 -23.32
N GLY A 249 -7.68 3.52 -23.89
CA GLY A 249 -8.51 4.53 -23.22
C GLY A 249 -9.14 4.02 -21.93
N HIS A 250 -9.64 2.79 -21.89
CA HIS A 250 -10.13 2.18 -20.64
C HIS A 250 -9.02 2.04 -19.60
N VAL A 251 -7.83 1.62 -20.03
CA VAL A 251 -6.68 1.48 -19.12
C VAL A 251 -6.23 2.83 -18.58
N ASP A 252 -6.19 3.87 -19.41
CA ASP A 252 -5.77 5.21 -19.01
C ASP A 252 -6.83 5.92 -18.15
N ALA A 253 -8.11 5.55 -18.29
CA ALA A 253 -9.20 6.03 -17.45
C ALA A 253 -9.20 5.41 -16.04
N MET A 254 -8.46 4.31 -15.82
CA MET A 254 -8.34 3.63 -14.53
C MET A 254 -6.94 3.83 -13.93
N PRO A 255 -6.77 4.75 -12.96
CA PRO A 255 -5.47 5.03 -12.36
C PRO A 255 -4.78 3.78 -11.82
N GLY A 256 -3.52 3.55 -12.19
CA GLY A 256 -2.74 2.40 -11.71
C GLY A 256 -2.95 1.09 -12.48
N LEU A 257 -3.94 1.02 -13.39
CA LEU A 257 -4.21 -0.22 -14.13
C LEU A 257 -3.07 -0.58 -15.09
N ARG A 258 -2.45 0.41 -15.72
CA ARG A 258 -1.31 0.23 -16.63
C ARG A 258 -0.10 -0.33 -15.89
N GLU A 259 0.13 0.13 -14.67
CA GLU A 259 1.24 -0.26 -13.80
C GLU A 259 1.07 -1.68 -13.24
N ALA A 260 -0.18 -2.14 -13.08
CA ALA A 260 -0.50 -3.46 -12.51
C ALA A 260 -0.48 -4.63 -13.51
N MET A 261 -0.15 -4.41 -14.79
CA MET A 261 -0.28 -5.45 -15.84
C MET A 261 0.50 -6.74 -15.53
N ILE A 262 1.70 -6.62 -14.96
CA ILE A 262 2.55 -7.76 -14.56
C ILE A 262 1.82 -8.61 -13.51
N GLU A 263 1.19 -7.96 -12.54
CA GLU A 263 0.51 -8.65 -11.47
C GLU A 263 -0.83 -9.24 -11.91
N LEU A 264 -1.61 -8.51 -12.71
CA LEU A 264 -2.83 -9.05 -13.28
C LEU A 264 -2.53 -10.31 -14.09
N ALA A 265 -1.40 -10.36 -14.80
CA ALA A 265 -0.93 -11.56 -15.46
C ALA A 265 -0.56 -12.67 -14.46
N ALA A 266 0.18 -12.35 -13.39
CA ALA A 266 0.55 -13.32 -12.34
C ALA A 266 -0.66 -13.92 -11.62
N ARG A 267 -1.73 -13.14 -11.44
CA ARG A 267 -3.01 -13.58 -10.85
C ARG A 267 -3.94 -14.26 -11.87
N ASN A 268 -3.47 -14.48 -13.09
CA ASN A 268 -4.24 -15.07 -14.17
C ASN A 268 -5.49 -14.25 -14.57
N ILE A 269 -5.54 -12.96 -14.25
CA ILE A 269 -6.60 -12.01 -14.59
C ILE A 269 -6.39 -11.46 -16.00
N LEU A 270 -5.18 -11.02 -16.33
CA LEU A 270 -4.78 -10.56 -17.67
C LEU A 270 -4.19 -11.74 -18.45
N ALA A 271 -4.70 -11.99 -19.65
CA ALA A 271 -4.10 -12.91 -20.60
C ALA A 271 -3.00 -12.17 -21.40
N PRO A 272 -1.72 -12.61 -21.35
CA PRO A 272 -0.63 -11.94 -22.04
C PRO A 272 -0.85 -11.83 -23.55
N GLY A 273 -0.26 -10.80 -24.15
CA GLY A 273 -0.37 -10.52 -25.58
C GLY A 273 0.33 -11.55 -26.46
N GLY A 274 0.01 -11.55 -27.75
CA GLY A 274 0.56 -12.51 -28.72
C GLY A 274 2.02 -12.26 -29.13
N GLN A 275 2.70 -11.28 -28.55
CA GLN A 275 4.10 -10.93 -28.84
C GLN A 275 4.93 -10.89 -27.57
N THR A 276 6.20 -11.27 -27.67
CA THR A 276 7.18 -11.19 -26.58
C THR A 276 7.27 -9.76 -26.06
N ASN A 277 7.12 -9.57 -24.75
CA ASN A 277 7.13 -8.26 -24.06
C ASN A 277 5.97 -7.31 -24.35
N SER A 278 4.86 -7.79 -24.94
CA SER A 278 3.63 -7.00 -25.07
C SER A 278 2.50 -7.60 -24.23
N TRP A 279 1.90 -6.78 -23.39
CA TRP A 279 0.65 -7.10 -22.68
C TRP A 279 -0.58 -6.93 -23.58
N GLN A 280 -0.41 -6.34 -24.76
CA GLN A 280 -1.49 -6.08 -25.68
C GLN A 280 -1.66 -7.21 -26.70
N TYR A 281 -2.91 -7.54 -26.96
CA TYR A 281 -3.35 -8.48 -27.97
C TYR A 281 -3.88 -7.72 -29.18
N LYS A 282 -3.46 -8.12 -30.39
CA LYS A 282 -3.96 -7.55 -31.64
C LYS A 282 -5.25 -8.26 -32.04
N MET A 283 -6.34 -7.51 -32.19
CA MET A 283 -7.64 -8.09 -32.52
C MET A 283 -7.67 -8.82 -33.88
N GLY A 284 -8.57 -9.80 -33.97
CA GLY A 284 -8.84 -10.61 -35.14
C GLY A 284 -9.31 -9.78 -36.35
N ARG A 285 -9.27 -10.39 -37.54
CA ARG A 285 -9.62 -9.72 -38.80
C ARG A 285 -11.10 -9.30 -38.90
N ASN A 286 -11.94 -9.90 -38.06
CA ASN A 286 -13.35 -9.58 -37.93
C ASN A 286 -13.61 -8.23 -37.23
N ILE A 287 -12.60 -7.64 -36.58
CA ILE A 287 -12.76 -6.36 -35.87
C ILE A 287 -12.19 -5.21 -36.72
N PRO A 288 -12.99 -4.17 -37.01
CA PRO A 288 -12.53 -2.97 -37.73
C PRO A 288 -11.29 -2.34 -37.07
N GLY A 289 -10.32 -1.93 -37.90
CA GLY A 289 -9.08 -1.29 -37.43
C GLY A 289 -8.09 -2.21 -36.70
N ARG A 290 -8.51 -3.41 -36.28
CA ARG A 290 -7.70 -4.41 -35.57
C ARG A 290 -6.84 -3.81 -34.45
N PRO A 291 -7.46 -3.12 -33.47
CA PRO A 291 -6.74 -2.42 -32.43
C PRO A 291 -5.96 -3.38 -31.52
N ASN A 292 -4.96 -2.83 -30.84
CA ASN A 292 -4.27 -3.50 -29.75
C ASN A 292 -5.04 -3.26 -28.45
N VAL A 293 -5.36 -4.33 -27.73
CA VAL A 293 -6.23 -4.32 -26.55
C VAL A 293 -5.65 -5.16 -25.42
N TYR A 294 -6.12 -4.96 -24.20
CA TYR A 294 -5.77 -5.77 -23.04
C TYR A 294 -6.85 -6.81 -22.79
N ARG A 295 -6.48 -8.09 -22.69
CA ARG A 295 -7.42 -9.21 -22.53
C ARG A 295 -7.59 -9.58 -21.07
N ILE A 296 -8.71 -9.22 -20.48
CA ILE A 296 -9.08 -9.59 -19.11
C ILE A 296 -9.95 -10.82 -19.17
N ARG A 297 -9.57 -11.91 -18.48
CA ARG A 297 -10.39 -13.13 -18.42
C ARG A 297 -11.69 -12.85 -17.67
N LYS A 298 -12.77 -13.56 -17.96
CA LYS A 298 -14.07 -13.42 -17.27
C LYS A 298 -14.19 -14.35 -16.05
N ASN A 299 -13.44 -15.45 -16.04
CA ASN A 299 -13.52 -16.46 -14.99
C ASN A 299 -13.21 -15.92 -13.58
N TRP A 300 -12.25 -15.00 -13.43
CA TRP A 300 -11.89 -14.43 -12.12
C TRP A 300 -12.96 -13.50 -11.54
N LEU A 301 -13.91 -13.01 -12.36
CA LEU A 301 -15.07 -12.24 -11.88
C LEU A 301 -16.12 -13.12 -11.22
N ARG A 302 -16.14 -14.43 -11.55
CA ARG A 302 -17.14 -15.40 -11.06
C ARG A 302 -16.66 -16.20 -9.84
N ALA A 303 -15.39 -16.09 -9.47
CA ALA A 303 -14.71 -16.99 -8.54
C ALA A 303 -15.02 -16.77 -7.03
N GLU A 304 -16.12 -16.12 -6.66
CA GLU A 304 -16.55 -15.96 -5.25
C GLU A 304 -17.83 -16.74 -4.90
N PHE A 305 -18.22 -17.75 -5.70
CA PHE A 305 -19.30 -18.69 -5.31
C PHE A 305 -18.81 -20.03 -4.73
N GLU A 306 -17.50 -20.26 -4.63
CA GLU A 306 -16.94 -21.49 -4.05
C GLU A 306 -15.67 -21.19 -3.24
N ALA A 307 -15.83 -20.70 -2.00
CA ALA A 307 -14.89 -20.87 -0.88
C ALA A 307 -15.51 -20.34 0.42
#